data_AF-A0A1V3L2H8-F1
#
_entry.id   AF-A0A1V3L2H8-F1
#
_cell.length_a   1.000
_cell.length_b   1.000
_cell.length_c   1.000
_cell.angle_alpha   90.00
_cell.angle_beta   90.00
_cell.angle_gamma   90.00
#
_symmetry.space_group_name_H-M   'P 1'
#
loop_
_entity.id
_entity.type
_entity.pdbx_description
1 polymer ?
#
loop_
_entity_poly.entity_id
_entity_poly.type
_entity_poly.pdbx_seq_one_letter_code
_entity_poly.pdbx_strand_id
1 'polypeptide(L)'
;MEETVKFLGESYGFWVQTGAVVLSAIMAVLAILHNGRMARRRTTIDVLLQENQDRQLVAAKFTAFNLAKNPNQSFVELYFSEKEKQSDTYKQITMLLNRYEFIAQSIKNKAFEEKIYKQMQYTNITRMWDRVCPLVYEIRQRQNSQTFYQEFEWLAKRWKKKPLKAN
;
A
#
# COMPACT_ATOMS: atom_id res chain seq x y z
N MET A 1 -25.25 -47.67 -41.58
CA MET A 1 -24.38 -46.50 -41.83
C MET A 1 -24.94 -45.37 -40.99
N GLU A 2 -24.34 -45.12 -39.82
CA GLU A 2 -24.76 -44.01 -38.96
C GLU A 2 -24.38 -42.70 -39.64
N GLU A 3 -25.37 -41.96 -40.11
CA GLU A 3 -25.17 -40.60 -40.58
C GLU A 3 -24.75 -39.75 -39.37
N THR A 4 -23.47 -39.37 -39.36
CA THR A 4 -22.95 -38.41 -38.39
C THR A 4 -23.72 -37.11 -38.60
N VAL A 5 -24.48 -36.71 -37.58
CA VAL A 5 -25.28 -35.48 -37.62
C VAL A 5 -24.33 -34.30 -37.85
N LYS A 6 -24.33 -33.78 -39.08
CA LYS A 6 -23.50 -32.65 -39.49
C LYS A 6 -24.19 -31.36 -39.08
N PHE A 7 -23.54 -30.56 -38.26
CA PHE A 7 -24.00 -29.23 -37.89
C PHE A 7 -23.04 -28.22 -38.51
N LEU A 8 -23.56 -27.29 -39.34
CA LEU A 8 -22.77 -26.31 -40.10
C LEU A 8 -21.66 -26.93 -40.98
N GLY A 9 -21.93 -28.09 -41.60
CA GLY A 9 -21.00 -28.76 -42.52
C GLY A 9 -19.90 -29.59 -41.87
N GLU A 10 -19.75 -29.51 -40.54
CA GLU A 10 -18.77 -30.25 -39.75
C GLU A 10 -19.42 -31.26 -38.78
N SER A 11 -18.64 -32.22 -38.30
CA SER A 11 -19.11 -33.22 -37.31
C SER A 11 -19.51 -32.53 -36.00
N TYR A 12 -20.59 -33.01 -35.35
CA TYR A 12 -20.96 -32.58 -34.00
C TYR A 12 -19.78 -32.64 -33.01
N GLY A 13 -18.90 -33.65 -33.16
CA GLY A 13 -17.70 -33.79 -32.33
C GLY A 13 -16.70 -32.64 -32.47
N PHE A 14 -16.58 -32.06 -33.67
CA PHE A 14 -15.69 -30.91 -33.92
C PHE A 14 -16.14 -29.68 -33.13
N TRP A 15 -17.43 -29.34 -33.16
CA TRP A 15 -17.98 -28.20 -32.43
C TRP A 15 -17.88 -28.37 -30.90
N VAL A 16 -18.08 -29.58 -30.38
CA VAL A 16 -17.88 -29.88 -28.96
C VAL A 16 -16.42 -29.68 -28.57
N GLN A 17 -15.48 -30.15 -29.39
CA GLN A 17 -14.05 -30.00 -29.13
C GLN A 17 -13.60 -28.53 -29.18
N THR A 18 -14.00 -27.78 -30.21
CA THR A 18 -13.68 -26.36 -30.32
C THR A 18 -14.29 -25.56 -29.17
N GLY A 19 -15.53 -25.87 -28.77
CA GLY A 19 -16.18 -25.28 -27.60
C GLY A 19 -15.41 -25.55 -26.30
N ALA A 20 -14.92 -26.78 -26.11
CA ALA A 20 -14.10 -27.14 -24.96
C ALA A 20 -12.78 -26.36 -24.93
N VAL A 21 -12.08 -26.22 -26.06
CA VAL A 21 -10.82 -25.47 -26.15
C VAL A 21 -11.02 -23.98 -25.80
N VAL A 22 -12.07 -23.36 -26.34
CA VAL A 22 -12.40 -21.95 -26.05
C VAL A 22 -12.75 -21.78 -24.56
N LEU A 23 -13.54 -22.69 -23.99
CA LEU A 23 -13.90 -22.65 -22.57
C LEU A 23 -12.65 -22.82 -21.68
N SER A 24 -11.76 -23.75 -22.00
CA SER A 24 -10.50 -23.94 -21.28
C SER A 24 -9.61 -22.69 -21.35
N ALA A 25 -9.51 -22.03 -22.50
CA ALA A 25 -8.76 -20.79 -22.64
C ALA A 25 -9.35 -19.66 -21.76
N ILE A 26 -10.67 -19.51 -21.75
CA ILE A 26 -11.37 -18.54 -20.88
C ILE A 26 -11.08 -18.85 -19.40
N MET A 27 -11.22 -20.11 -19.00
CA MET A 27 -10.95 -20.55 -17.62
C MET A 27 -9.48 -20.30 -17.21
N ALA A 28 -8.53 -20.53 -18.11
CA ALA A 28 -7.12 -20.25 -17.87
C ALA A 28 -6.86 -18.74 -17.65
N VAL A 29 -7.45 -17.88 -18.48
CA VAL A 29 -7.34 -16.42 -18.31
C VAL A 29 -7.94 -15.97 -16.98
N LEU A 30 -9.13 -16.45 -16.62
CA LEU A 30 -9.77 -16.15 -15.34
C LEU A 30 -8.92 -16.62 -14.15
N ALA A 31 -8.34 -17.83 -14.24
CA ALA A 31 -7.47 -18.36 -13.22
C ALA A 31 -6.21 -17.50 -13.03
N ILE A 32 -5.56 -17.07 -14.11
CA ILE A 32 -4.36 -16.20 -14.04
C ILE A 32 -4.70 -14.85 -13.38
N LEU A 33 -5.80 -14.22 -13.78
CA LEU A 33 -6.24 -12.94 -13.20
C LEU A 33 -6.56 -13.07 -11.70
N HIS A 34 -7.23 -14.16 -11.31
CA HIS A 34 -7.53 -14.46 -9.92
C HIS A 34 -6.25 -14.71 -9.11
N ASN A 35 -5.31 -15.48 -9.67
CA ASN A 35 -4.06 -15.82 -9.00
C ASN A 35 -3.19 -14.58 -8.76
N GLY A 36 -3.13 -13.66 -9.73
CA GLY A 36 -2.48 -12.36 -9.55
C GLY A 36 -3.09 -11.53 -8.42
N ARG A 37 -4.41 -11.59 -8.23
CA ARG A 37 -5.08 -10.92 -7.09
C ARG A 37 -4.74 -11.60 -5.76
N MET A 38 -4.71 -12.92 -5.71
CA MET A 38 -4.34 -13.68 -4.50
C MET A 38 -2.88 -13.45 -4.11
N ALA A 39 -1.97 -13.39 -5.08
CA ALA A 39 -0.57 -13.07 -4.85
C ALA A 39 -0.41 -11.70 -4.16
N ARG A 40 -1.03 -10.65 -4.69
CA ARG A 40 -1.00 -9.30 -4.08
C ARG A 40 -1.55 -9.28 -2.64
N ARG A 41 -2.65 -10.00 -2.40
CA ARG A 41 -3.26 -10.11 -1.06
C ARG A 41 -2.28 -10.75 -0.07
N ARG A 42 -1.65 -11.86 -0.46
CA ARG A 42 -0.66 -12.54 0.37
C ARG A 42 0.52 -11.64 0.69
N THR A 43 1.12 -10.99 -0.33
CA THR A 43 2.22 -10.03 -0.11
C THR A 43 1.83 -8.90 0.84
N THR A 44 0.59 -8.38 0.73
CA THR A 44 0.10 -7.33 1.64
C THR A 44 0.01 -7.82 3.08
N ILE A 45 -0.51 -9.05 3.28
CA ILE A 45 -0.62 -9.68 4.60
C ILE A 45 0.76 -9.92 5.19
N ASP A 46 1.69 -10.47 4.42
CA ASP A 46 3.06 -10.75 4.87
C ASP A 46 3.76 -9.47 5.33
N VAL A 47 3.62 -8.38 4.55
CA VAL A 47 4.13 -7.05 4.93
C VAL A 47 3.49 -6.54 6.23
N LEU A 48 2.18 -6.70 6.40
CA LEU A 48 1.49 -6.29 7.63
C LEU A 48 1.92 -7.11 8.84
N LEU A 49 2.14 -8.41 8.67
CA LEU A 49 2.65 -9.29 9.73
C LEU A 49 4.06 -8.88 10.14
N GLN A 50 4.94 -8.64 9.16
CA GLN A 50 6.29 -8.16 9.41
C GLN A 50 6.29 -6.79 10.11
N GLU A 51 5.42 -5.86 9.69
CA GLU A 51 5.31 -4.54 10.30
C GLU A 51 4.88 -4.61 11.78
N ASN A 52 3.99 -5.55 12.12
CA ASN A 52 3.57 -5.78 13.51
C ASN A 52 4.64 -6.45 14.36
N GLN A 53 5.53 -7.24 13.77
CA GLN A 53 6.63 -7.93 14.47
C GLN A 53 7.89 -7.06 14.60
N ASP A 54 8.01 -6.02 13.79
CA ASP A 54 9.17 -5.13 13.78
C ASP A 54 9.15 -4.17 14.99
N ARG A 55 9.90 -4.56 16.03
CA ARG A 55 10.06 -3.76 17.26
C ARG A 55 10.68 -2.39 17.00
N GLN A 56 11.52 -2.24 15.95
CA GLN A 56 12.13 -0.95 15.61
C GLN A 56 11.10 0.00 15.02
N LEU A 57 10.19 -0.49 14.18
CA LEU A 57 9.07 0.32 13.68
C LEU A 57 8.10 0.74 14.78
N VAL A 58 7.84 -0.15 15.75
CA VAL A 58 7.02 0.18 16.93
C VAL A 58 7.69 1.27 17.77
N ALA A 59 9.00 1.15 18.04
CA ALA A 59 9.76 2.16 18.77
C ALA A 59 9.77 3.51 18.03
N ALA A 60 10.05 3.51 16.72
CA ALA A 60 10.05 4.71 15.90
C ALA A 60 8.68 5.41 15.86
N LYS A 61 7.58 4.63 15.78
CA LYS A 61 6.22 5.16 15.90
C LYS A 61 6.02 5.82 17.25
N PHE A 62 6.38 5.16 18.35
CA PHE A 62 6.21 5.71 19.70
C PHE A 62 7.02 7.01 19.89
N THR A 63 8.27 7.03 19.46
CA THR A 63 9.14 8.22 19.47
C THR A 63 8.50 9.36 18.69
N ALA A 64 8.09 9.13 17.44
CA ALA A 64 7.44 10.16 16.61
C ALA A 64 6.12 10.67 17.23
N PHE A 65 5.30 9.76 17.77
CA PHE A 65 4.02 10.12 18.41
C PHE A 65 4.21 10.97 19.67
N ASN A 66 5.17 10.62 20.54
CA ASN A 66 5.43 11.37 21.76
C ASN A 66 6.04 12.74 21.46
N LEU A 67 6.99 12.80 20.54
CA LEU A 67 7.64 14.05 20.15
C LEU A 67 6.66 15.01 19.49
N ALA A 68 5.73 14.51 18.66
CA ALA A 68 4.70 15.31 18.04
C ALA A 68 3.55 15.73 18.99
N LYS A 69 3.45 15.13 20.18
CA LYS A 69 2.44 15.48 21.20
C LYS A 69 2.92 16.58 22.16
N ASN A 70 4.23 16.77 22.30
CA ASN A 70 4.80 17.73 23.23
C ASN A 70 4.45 19.17 22.83
N PRO A 71 3.65 19.92 23.61
CA PRO A 71 3.24 21.29 23.27
C PRO A 71 4.36 22.31 23.42
N ASN A 72 5.43 21.96 24.17
CA ASN A 72 6.53 22.87 24.50
C ASN A 72 7.67 22.89 23.47
N GLN A 73 7.64 22.02 22.46
CA GLN A 73 8.72 21.94 21.47
C GLN A 73 8.15 21.65 20.08
N SER A 74 8.54 22.46 19.09
CA SER A 74 8.16 22.21 17.70
C SER A 74 8.81 20.91 17.23
N PHE A 75 7.99 19.91 16.88
CA PHE A 75 8.45 18.62 16.32
C PHE A 75 9.42 18.81 15.14
N VAL A 76 9.22 19.87 14.37
CA VAL A 76 10.07 20.27 13.25
C VAL A 76 11.47 20.66 13.72
N GLU A 77 11.57 21.56 14.71
CA GLU A 77 12.85 22.03 15.25
C GLU A 77 13.64 20.89 15.90
N LEU A 78 12.94 20.01 16.62
CA LEU A 78 13.56 18.82 17.19
C LEU A 78 14.10 17.92 16.08
N TYR A 79 13.35 17.64 15.02
CA TYR A 79 13.85 16.83 13.91
C TYR A 79 15.13 17.39 13.29
N PHE A 80 15.20 18.71 13.05
CA PHE A 80 16.39 19.31 12.45
C PHE A 80 17.58 19.38 13.41
N SER A 81 17.36 19.65 14.70
CA SER A 81 18.45 19.61 15.68
C SER A 81 19.00 18.18 15.89
N GLU A 82 18.12 17.18 15.88
CA GLU A 82 18.51 15.77 15.94
C GLU A 82 19.18 15.30 14.64
N LYS A 83 18.81 15.88 13.48
CA LYS A 83 19.47 15.66 12.20
C LYS A 83 20.92 16.15 12.20
N GLU A 84 21.18 17.33 12.76
CA GLU A 84 22.55 17.87 12.90
C GLU A 84 23.42 16.96 13.77
N LYS A 85 22.83 16.40 14.83
CA LYS A 85 23.50 15.45 15.74
C LYS A 85 23.62 14.03 15.18
N GLN A 86 23.00 13.73 14.03
CA GLN A 86 22.89 12.38 13.48
C GLN A 86 22.40 11.34 14.51
N SER A 87 21.48 11.76 15.37
CA SER A 87 21.01 10.94 16.49
C SER A 87 20.19 9.74 16.02
N ASP A 88 20.02 8.76 16.91
CA ASP A 88 19.15 7.61 16.65
C ASP A 88 17.69 8.04 16.44
N THR A 89 17.22 9.07 17.17
CA THR A 89 15.89 9.67 17.03
C THR A 89 15.63 10.15 15.60
N TYR A 90 16.59 10.88 15.00
CA TYR A 90 16.49 11.34 13.61
C TYR A 90 16.40 10.17 12.63
N LYS A 91 17.23 9.13 12.84
CA LYS A 91 17.25 7.93 11.99
C LYS A 91 15.92 7.19 12.07
N GLN A 92 15.37 7.03 13.28
CA GLN A 92 14.06 6.41 13.50
C GLN A 92 12.93 7.16 12.80
N ILE A 93 12.86 8.49 12.94
CA ILE A 93 11.82 9.31 12.29
C ILE A 93 11.96 9.24 10.77
N THR A 94 13.17 9.34 10.24
CA THR A 94 13.42 9.27 8.79
C THR A 94 13.08 7.90 8.23
N MET A 95 13.44 6.83 8.94
CA MET A 95 13.06 5.45 8.58
C MET A 95 11.53 5.29 8.54
N LEU A 96 10.83 5.85 9.52
CA LEU A 96 9.36 5.83 9.57
C LEU A 96 8.73 6.55 8.36
N LEU A 97 9.20 7.76 8.03
CA LEU A 97 8.69 8.50 6.87
C LEU A 97 8.97 7.75 5.56
N ASN A 98 10.17 7.20 5.40
CA ASN A 98 10.55 6.42 4.23
C ASN A 98 9.68 5.15 4.10
N ARG A 99 9.36 4.49 5.22
CA ARG A 99 8.46 3.33 5.23
C ARG A 99 7.06 3.70 4.76
N TYR A 100 6.50 4.81 5.23
CA TYR A 100 5.18 5.26 4.78
C TYR A 100 5.16 5.65 3.31
N GLU A 101 6.21 6.29 2.80
CA GLU A 101 6.36 6.59 1.38
C GLU A 101 6.39 5.31 0.54
N PHE A 102 7.17 4.32 0.97
CA PHE A 102 7.24 3.03 0.30
C PHE A 102 5.87 2.32 0.27
N ILE A 103 5.15 2.30 1.39
CA ILE A 103 3.81 1.71 1.46
C ILE A 103 2.86 2.43 0.50
N ALA A 104 2.87 3.76 0.50
CA ALA A 104 2.02 4.55 -0.37
C ALA A 104 2.32 4.32 -1.85
N GLN A 105 3.60 4.28 -2.22
CA GLN A 105 4.04 3.97 -3.58
C GLN A 105 3.63 2.55 -4.00
N SER A 106 3.74 1.58 -3.07
CA SER A 106 3.35 0.19 -3.32
C SER A 106 1.85 0.02 -3.52
N ILE A 107 1.03 0.79 -2.79
CA ILE A 107 -0.42 0.86 -3.00
C ILE A 107 -0.74 1.53 -4.33
N LYS A 108 -0.08 2.65 -4.66
CA LYS A 108 -0.28 3.39 -5.91
C LYS A 108 0.01 2.53 -7.14
N ASN A 109 1.08 1.74 -7.08
CA ASN A 109 1.47 0.81 -8.15
C ASN A 109 0.70 -0.51 -8.13
N LYS A 110 -0.34 -0.65 -7.28
CA LYS A 110 -1.13 -1.87 -7.11
C LYS A 110 -0.29 -3.10 -6.77
N ALA A 111 0.87 -2.93 -6.13
CA ALA A 111 1.63 -4.05 -5.57
C ALA A 111 0.94 -4.60 -4.32
N PHE A 112 0.31 -3.72 -3.53
CA PHE A 112 -0.46 -4.08 -2.35
C PHE A 112 -1.97 -3.95 -2.57
N GLU A 113 -2.75 -4.80 -1.90
CA GLU A 113 -4.21 -4.74 -1.86
C GLU A 113 -4.64 -3.66 -0.86
N GLU A 114 -4.90 -2.46 -1.39
CA GLU A 114 -5.28 -1.27 -0.61
C GLU A 114 -6.44 -1.54 0.37
N LYS A 115 -7.43 -2.33 -0.02
CA LYS A 115 -8.61 -2.61 0.83
C LYS A 115 -8.22 -3.25 2.15
N ILE A 116 -7.35 -4.26 2.12
CA ILE A 116 -6.88 -4.99 3.30
C ILE A 116 -6.05 -4.05 4.17
N TYR A 117 -5.07 -3.38 3.55
CA TYR A 117 -4.17 -2.50 4.26
C TYR A 117 -4.93 -1.34 4.95
N LYS A 118 -5.87 -0.72 4.24
CA LYS A 118 -6.69 0.37 4.77
C LYS A 118 -7.53 -0.07 5.96
N GLN A 119 -8.15 -1.26 5.92
CA GLN A 119 -8.95 -1.75 7.05
C GLN A 119 -8.13 -1.89 8.34
N MET A 120 -6.84 -2.20 8.23
CA MET A 120 -5.96 -2.40 9.38
C MET A 120 -5.23 -1.12 9.83
N GLN A 121 -4.83 -0.26 8.88
CA GLN A 121 -3.90 0.84 9.14
C GLN A 121 -4.49 2.24 8.89
N TYR A 122 -5.79 2.36 8.59
CA TYR A 122 -6.44 3.64 8.30
C TYR A 122 -6.13 4.72 9.34
N THR A 123 -6.40 4.43 10.61
CA THR A 123 -6.22 5.38 11.72
C THR A 123 -4.75 5.73 11.90
N ASN A 124 -3.84 4.75 11.74
CA ASN A 124 -2.41 4.97 11.91
C ASN A 124 -1.85 5.89 10.83
N ILE A 125 -2.14 5.62 9.55
CA ILE A 125 -1.67 6.46 8.43
C ILE A 125 -2.27 7.86 8.48
N THR A 126 -3.58 7.98 8.69
CA THR A 126 -4.26 9.29 8.65
C THR A 126 -3.82 10.19 9.81
N ARG A 127 -3.78 9.66 11.04
CA ARG A 127 -3.32 10.42 12.23
C ARG A 127 -1.82 10.66 12.22
N MET A 128 -1.01 9.75 11.66
CA MET A 128 0.42 9.99 11.52
C MET A 128 0.65 11.15 10.56
N TRP A 129 -0.01 11.15 9.40
CA TRP A 129 0.07 12.25 8.46
C TRP A 129 -0.30 13.59 9.11
N ASP A 130 -1.37 13.66 9.90
CA ASP A 130 -1.73 14.89 10.63
C ASP A 130 -0.60 15.45 11.49
N ARG A 131 0.23 14.58 12.08
CA ARG A 131 1.33 14.99 12.95
C ARG A 131 2.60 15.35 12.19
N VAL A 132 2.94 14.60 11.15
CA VAL A 132 4.22 14.78 10.43
C VAL A 132 4.11 15.69 9.21
N CYS A 133 2.90 16.05 8.80
CA CYS A 133 2.66 16.95 7.67
C CYS A 133 3.42 18.29 7.78
N PRO A 134 3.47 18.98 8.94
CA PRO A 134 4.31 20.18 9.10
C PRO A 134 5.79 19.92 8.84
N LEU A 135 6.32 18.80 9.34
CA LEU A 135 7.71 18.40 9.12
C LEU A 135 7.99 18.15 7.62
N VAL A 136 7.09 17.45 6.94
CA VAL A 136 7.23 17.17 5.50
C VAL A 136 7.28 18.47 4.69
N TYR A 137 6.42 19.43 4.98
CA TYR A 137 6.43 20.72 4.29
C TYR A 137 7.73 21.49 4.54
N GLU A 138 8.23 21.49 5.78
CA GLU A 138 9.50 22.13 6.12
C GLU A 138 10.70 21.48 5.42
N ILE A 139 10.72 20.14 5.31
CA ILE A 139 11.74 19.42 4.52
C ILE A 139 11.69 19.87 3.06
N ARG A 140 10.49 19.97 2.47
CA ARG A 140 10.33 20.41 1.07
C ARG A 140 10.81 21.83 0.84
N GLN A 141 10.52 22.74 1.77
CA GLN A 141 10.96 24.13 1.68
C GLN A 141 12.48 24.24 1.78
N ARG A 142 13.11 23.58 2.75
CA ARG A 142 14.57 23.63 2.93
C ARG A 142 15.34 22.97 1.79
N GLN A 143 14.78 21.93 1.18
CA GLN A 143 15.39 21.21 0.06
C GLN A 143 14.99 21.75 -1.32
N ASN A 144 14.12 22.77 -1.36
CA ASN A 144 13.56 23.32 -2.59
C ASN A 144 12.99 22.25 -3.54
N SER A 145 12.30 21.25 -3.00
CA SER A 145 11.74 20.14 -3.77
C SER A 145 10.42 19.65 -3.19
N GLN A 146 9.39 19.58 -4.03
CA GLN A 146 8.04 19.18 -3.63
C GLN A 146 7.83 17.66 -3.62
N THR A 147 8.79 16.88 -4.12
CA THR A 147 8.63 15.43 -4.32
C THR A 147 8.84 14.60 -3.04
N PHE A 148 9.41 15.20 -1.99
CA PHE A 148 9.64 14.50 -0.73
C PHE A 148 8.32 14.07 -0.08
N TYR A 149 8.19 12.76 0.15
CA TYR A 149 7.03 12.17 0.83
C TYR A 149 5.68 12.45 0.15
N GLN A 150 5.68 12.65 -1.17
CA GLN A 150 4.49 13.01 -1.94
C GLN A 150 3.47 11.88 -1.98
N GLU A 151 3.93 10.63 -1.98
CA GLU A 151 3.04 9.47 -2.08
C GLU A 151 2.34 9.24 -0.76
N PHE A 152 3.05 9.43 0.35
CA PHE A 152 2.45 9.38 1.67
C PHE A 152 1.36 10.43 1.84
N GLU A 153 1.61 11.67 1.39
CA GLU A 153 0.60 12.73 1.35
C GLU A 153 -0.62 12.33 0.51
N TRP A 154 -0.39 11.83 -0.70
CA TRP A 154 -1.43 11.37 -1.61
C TRP A 154 -2.30 10.31 -0.95
N LEU A 155 -1.69 9.29 -0.34
CA LEU A 155 -2.39 8.20 0.31
C LEU A 155 -3.25 8.71 1.48
N ALA A 156 -2.65 9.51 2.36
CA ALA A 156 -3.34 10.06 3.53
C ALA A 156 -4.53 10.94 3.12
N LYS A 157 -4.35 11.86 2.17
CA LYS A 157 -5.44 12.71 1.65
C LYS A 157 -6.54 11.88 0.99
N ARG A 158 -6.19 10.87 0.19
CA ARG A 158 -7.15 9.98 -0.49
C ARG A 158 -7.97 9.18 0.51
N TRP A 159 -7.35 8.70 1.58
CA TRP A 159 -8.04 7.96 2.63
C TRP A 159 -8.95 8.86 3.47
N LYS A 160 -8.50 10.07 3.84
CA LYS A 160 -9.36 11.04 4.55
C LYS A 160 -10.61 11.43 3.77
N LYS A 161 -10.51 11.55 2.43
CA LYS A 161 -11.67 11.80 1.55
C LYS A 161 -12.68 10.65 1.51
N LYS A 162 -12.26 9.43 1.84
CA LYS A 162 -13.10 8.23 1.84
C LYS A 162 -12.87 7.46 3.14
N PRO A 163 -13.40 7.92 4.29
CA PRO A 163 -13.15 7.28 5.57
C PRO A 163 -13.68 5.84 5.62
N LEU A 164 -13.20 5.05 6.58
CA LEU A 164 -13.82 3.77 6.90
C LEU A 164 -15.25 4.01 7.40
N LYS A 165 -16.18 3.17 6.97
CA LYS A 165 -17.55 3.19 7.50
C LYS A 165 -17.54 2.58 8.90
N ALA A 166 -18.29 3.18 9.83
CA ALA A 166 -18.60 2.53 11.10
C ALA A 166 -19.39 1.24 10.82
N ASN A 167 -19.09 0.20 11.60
CA ASN A 167 -19.83 -1.06 11.58
C ASN A 167 -21.02 -0.97 12.52
#